data_AF-A0A0D2LIG4-F1
#
_entry.id   AF-A0A0D2LIG4-F1
#
_cell.length_a   1.000
_cell.length_b   1.000
_cell.length_c   1.000
_cell.angle_alpha   90.00
_cell.angle_beta   90.00
_cell.angle_gamma   90.00
#
_symmetry.space_group_name_H-M   'P 1'
#
loop_
_entity.id
_entity.type
_entity.pdbx_description
1 polymer ?
#
loop_
_entity_poly.entity_id
_entity_poly.type
_entity_poly.pdbx_seq_one_letter_code
_entity_poly.pdbx_strand_id
1 'polypeptide(L)'
;MQQQQQDEPLPAAAAAEARVRGALAVSLLASLSRLQFCRLQLPQYGDLVQSLVAELAASREAARQLLEYASRVSSDLVAADRAAHSPGLDITEGPARDDGSSRGSGSGSSSGSSSGSSSGSSGGSGGSGVGGVGADRGAAEVTLSSGWERDGVLAASLVFLLPLLPVALRSAAPAGAPGAAPRRLEAAAGAALPLVLLAVSHPAPEVALPAHTAFASIAAACGERGARGLVQQAAPAYVRRGAGALPGGGSFEGLRLGLHFLWRELPPASGAAVLAVRRLAQRAGALVGEAERRRQVQRVPQAALKPHRQQQQHQQGQQQQEGQQQQQGQQQQQRQEQQEGQQQGQDDHTTSLDAGAAQLFALLVQGLQALDYQQLPAALSEVDSLLQSAPRAAARAWLADAQASLLAGQNVVLKPRLLAWLQGAAVRAAGPGAARSKL
;
A
#
# COMPACT_ATOMS: atom_id res chain seq x y z
N MET A 1 -23.41 13.91 43.70
CA MET A 1 -22.19 14.74 43.82
C MET A 1 -21.04 13.97 43.19
N GLN A 2 -20.71 14.22 41.92
CA GLN A 2 -19.50 13.66 41.32
C GLN A 2 -18.33 14.55 41.75
N GLN A 3 -17.43 14.01 42.59
CA GLN A 3 -16.17 14.66 42.91
C GLN A 3 -15.40 14.86 41.61
N GLN A 4 -15.29 16.10 41.14
CA GLN A 4 -14.25 16.48 40.21
C GLN A 4 -12.93 16.24 40.94
N GLN A 5 -12.30 15.09 40.71
CA GLN A 5 -10.88 14.90 40.98
C GLN A 5 -10.16 15.93 40.12
N GLN A 6 -9.83 17.06 40.74
CA GLN A 6 -8.92 18.03 40.18
C GLN A 6 -7.59 17.28 40.02
N ASP A 7 -7.09 17.21 38.78
CA ASP A 7 -5.75 16.72 38.45
C ASP A 7 -4.75 17.61 39.21
N GLU A 8 -4.45 17.26 40.46
CA GLU A 8 -3.42 17.95 41.22
C GLU A 8 -2.09 17.68 40.51
N PRO A 9 -1.33 18.73 40.12
CA PRO A 9 -0.09 18.54 39.40
C PRO A 9 0.85 17.66 40.24
N LEU A 10 1.18 16.48 39.70
CA LEU A 10 2.15 15.57 40.30
C LEU A 10 3.41 16.36 40.69
N PRO A 11 4.00 16.07 41.87
CA PRO A 11 5.23 16.72 42.27
C PRO A 11 6.28 16.54 41.17
N ALA A 12 7.04 17.60 40.87
CA ALA A 12 7.97 17.64 39.74
C ALA A 12 8.93 16.44 39.69
N ALA A 13 9.33 15.93 40.87
CA ALA A 13 10.15 14.73 41.01
C ALA A 13 9.46 13.46 40.48
N ALA A 14 8.18 13.24 40.81
CA ALA A 14 7.41 12.08 40.32
C ALA A 14 7.18 12.16 38.80
N ALA A 15 6.94 13.37 38.28
CA ALA A 15 6.82 13.57 36.83
C ALA A 15 8.14 13.29 36.09
N ALA A 16 9.28 13.66 36.67
CA ALA A 16 10.61 13.36 36.12
C ALA A 16 10.89 11.85 36.14
N GLU A 17 10.56 11.17 37.25
CA GLU A 17 10.73 9.73 37.36
C GLU A 17 9.86 8.96 36.35
N ALA A 18 8.59 9.36 36.19
CA ALA A 18 7.70 8.77 35.19
C ALA A 18 8.23 8.94 33.75
N ARG A 19 8.87 10.08 33.44
CA ARG A 19 9.54 10.31 32.14
C ARG A 19 10.71 9.35 31.91
N VAL A 20 11.55 9.17 32.92
CA VAL A 20 12.72 8.27 32.84
C VAL A 20 12.25 6.82 32.68
N ARG A 21 11.25 6.39 33.47
CA ARG A 21 10.68 5.04 33.37
C ARG A 21 10.04 4.81 32.00
N GLY A 22 9.28 5.78 31.48
CA GLY A 22 8.69 5.71 30.14
C GLY A 22 9.74 5.60 29.03
N ALA A 23 10.84 6.36 29.13
CA ALA A 23 11.96 6.30 28.19
C ALA A 23 12.67 4.96 28.20
N LEU A 24 12.92 4.44 29.40
CA LEU A 24 13.52 3.12 29.56
C LEU A 24 12.61 2.05 28.97
N ALA A 25 11.30 2.09 29.24
CA ALA A 25 10.35 1.12 28.73
C ALA A 25 10.30 1.10 27.19
N VAL A 26 10.24 2.28 26.55
CA VAL A 26 10.23 2.39 25.08
C VAL A 26 11.56 1.93 24.47
N SER A 27 12.68 2.30 25.08
CA SER A 27 14.02 1.85 24.65
C SER A 27 14.13 0.33 24.71
N LEU A 28 13.69 -0.29 25.82
CA LEU A 28 13.67 -1.74 25.98
C LEU A 28 12.74 -2.41 24.96
N LEU A 29 11.54 -1.88 24.73
CA LEU A 29 10.63 -2.39 23.70
C LEU A 29 11.26 -2.33 22.30
N ALA A 30 11.95 -1.24 21.96
CA ALA A 30 12.66 -1.09 20.69
C ALA A 30 13.86 -2.05 20.57
N SER A 31 14.59 -2.30 21.65
CA SER A 31 15.65 -3.32 21.66
C SER A 31 15.08 -4.74 21.51
N LEU A 32 13.98 -5.05 22.22
CA LEU A 32 13.32 -6.35 22.16
C LEU A 32 12.69 -6.61 20.79
N SER A 33 12.20 -5.58 20.10
CA SER A 33 11.66 -5.71 18.74
C SER A 33 12.73 -6.19 17.75
N ARG A 34 13.98 -5.72 17.91
CA ARG A 34 15.13 -6.15 17.10
C ARG A 34 15.58 -7.57 17.46
N LEU A 35 15.54 -7.92 18.75
CA LEU A 35 15.90 -9.25 19.23
C LEU A 35 14.89 -10.34 18.83
N GLN A 36 13.62 -9.98 18.61
CA GLN A 36 12.60 -10.94 18.16
C GLN A 36 13.00 -11.65 16.86
N PHE A 37 13.75 -10.97 15.98
CA PHE A 37 14.31 -11.56 14.77
C PHE A 37 15.22 -12.76 15.07
N CYS A 38 16.00 -12.70 16.16
CA CYS A 38 16.94 -13.74 16.55
C CYS A 38 16.25 -15.00 17.11
N ARG A 39 14.93 -14.99 17.32
CA ARG A 39 14.13 -16.10 17.89
C ARG A 39 14.72 -16.67 19.20
N LEU A 40 15.33 -15.80 20.01
CA LEU A 40 15.92 -16.20 21.29
C LEU A 40 14.82 -16.67 22.23
N GLN A 41 14.92 -17.93 22.67
CA GLN A 41 14.04 -18.47 23.71
C GLN A 41 14.55 -18.05 25.09
N LEU A 42 14.21 -16.83 25.48
CA LEU A 42 14.43 -16.35 26.83
C LEU A 42 13.19 -16.69 27.66
N PRO A 43 13.30 -17.53 28.72
CA PRO A 43 12.14 -18.01 29.47
C PRO A 43 11.32 -16.88 30.12
N GLN A 44 11.96 -15.73 30.38
CA GLN A 44 11.33 -14.54 30.97
C GLN A 44 10.92 -13.47 29.93
N TYR A 45 11.07 -13.74 28.63
CA TYR A 45 10.77 -12.76 27.58
C TYR A 45 9.30 -12.33 27.60
N GLY A 46 8.39 -13.30 27.74
CA GLY A 46 6.96 -13.03 27.80
C GLY A 46 6.60 -12.11 28.98
N ASP A 47 7.10 -12.44 30.17
CA ASP A 47 6.86 -11.66 31.39
C ASP A 47 7.41 -10.23 31.29
N LEU A 48 8.61 -10.08 30.71
CA LEU A 48 9.20 -8.77 30.48
C LEU A 48 8.39 -7.94 29.49
N VAL A 49 8.02 -8.50 28.33
CA VAL A 49 7.19 -7.81 27.33
C VAL A 49 5.85 -7.43 27.95
N GLN A 50 5.21 -8.33 28.69
CA GLN A 50 3.93 -8.06 29.35
C GLN A 50 4.06 -6.92 30.37
N SER A 51 5.13 -6.91 31.17
CA SER A 51 5.39 -5.83 32.14
C SER A 51 5.60 -4.48 31.45
N LEU A 52 6.36 -4.45 30.35
CA LEU A 52 6.60 -3.25 29.56
C LEU A 52 5.32 -2.74 28.88
N VAL A 53 4.47 -3.65 28.38
CA VAL A 53 3.18 -3.29 27.79
C VAL A 53 2.20 -2.78 28.84
N ALA A 54 2.22 -3.36 30.05
CA ALA A 54 1.43 -2.86 31.17
C ALA A 54 1.87 -1.45 31.59
N GLU A 55 3.18 -1.19 31.66
CA GLU A 55 3.72 0.15 31.91
C GLU A 55 3.31 1.13 30.80
N LEU A 56 3.38 0.71 29.53
CA LEU A 56 2.94 1.51 28.39
C LEU A 56 1.45 1.87 28.48
N ALA A 57 0.61 0.93 28.93
CA ALA A 57 -0.83 1.12 29.09
C ALA A 57 -1.17 2.03 30.28
N ALA A 58 -0.36 2.00 31.34
CA ALA A 58 -0.56 2.79 32.56
C ALA A 58 0.05 4.19 32.47
N SER A 59 1.16 4.35 31.73
CA SER A 59 1.95 5.57 31.68
C SER A 59 1.71 6.37 30.39
N ARG A 60 1.07 7.54 30.55
CA ARG A 60 0.85 8.50 29.46
C ARG A 60 2.15 8.96 28.80
N GLU A 61 3.22 9.05 29.59
CA GLU A 61 4.52 9.48 29.12
C GLU A 61 5.22 8.39 28.31
N ALA A 62 5.18 7.14 28.77
CA ALA A 62 5.66 5.99 27.98
C ALA A 62 4.92 5.90 26.63
N ALA A 63 3.60 6.08 26.64
CA ALA A 63 2.78 6.10 25.45
C ALA A 63 3.18 7.21 24.46
N ARG A 64 3.40 8.44 24.95
CA ARG A 64 3.86 9.56 24.14
C ARG A 64 5.21 9.26 23.50
N GLN A 65 6.15 8.71 24.27
CA GLN A 65 7.49 8.41 23.77
C GLN A 65 7.50 7.27 22.76
N LEU A 66 6.61 6.26 22.89
CA LEU A 66 6.45 5.23 21.86
C LEU A 66 5.92 5.82 20.55
N LEU A 67 4.95 6.74 20.63
CA LEU A 67 4.41 7.41 19.44
C LEU A 67 5.47 8.30 18.75
N GLU A 68 6.31 8.98 19.51
CA GLU A 68 7.46 9.73 18.97
C GLU A 68 8.48 8.79 18.32
N TYR A 69 8.79 7.66 18.97
CA TYR A 69 9.64 6.63 18.39
C TYR A 69 9.07 6.08 17.07
N ALA A 70 7.77 5.77 17.03
CA ALA A 70 7.08 5.32 15.81
C ALA A 70 7.15 6.37 14.68
N SER A 71 6.99 7.66 15.02
CA SER A 71 7.15 8.74 14.07
C SER A 71 8.58 8.84 13.52
N ARG A 72 9.61 8.70 14.37
CA ARG A 72 11.01 8.64 13.92
C ARG A 72 11.25 7.47 12.96
N VAL A 73 10.82 6.26 13.33
CA VAL A 73 10.92 5.08 12.46
C VAL A 73 10.25 5.35 11.11
N SER A 74 9.05 5.94 11.09
CA SER A 74 8.38 6.25 9.81
C SER A 74 9.16 7.24 8.95
N SER A 75 9.77 8.27 9.55
CA SER A 75 10.60 9.25 8.85
C SER A 75 11.86 8.62 8.28
N ASP A 76 12.52 7.75 9.06
CA ASP A 76 13.73 7.04 8.63
C ASP A 76 13.44 6.12 7.44
N LEU A 77 12.31 5.41 7.45
CA LEU A 77 11.89 4.55 6.34
C LEU A 77 11.57 5.35 5.07
N VAL A 78 10.90 6.49 5.20
CA VAL A 78 10.62 7.38 4.05
C VAL A 78 11.91 8.00 3.52
N ALA A 79 12.87 8.35 4.39
CA ALA A 79 14.16 8.88 3.97
C ALA A 79 14.99 7.82 3.22
N ALA A 80 15.02 6.59 3.74
CA ALA A 80 15.69 5.46 3.09
C ALA A 80 15.08 5.15 1.72
N ASP A 81 13.75 5.18 1.61
CA ASP A 81 13.03 4.99 0.36
C ASP A 81 13.38 6.08 -0.68
N ARG A 82 13.38 7.36 -0.27
CA ARG A 82 13.78 8.47 -1.15
C ARG A 82 15.24 8.37 -1.59
N ALA A 83 16.14 7.96 -0.71
CA ALA A 83 17.56 7.79 -1.03
C ALA A 83 17.76 6.68 -2.08
N ALA A 84 16.99 5.59 -2.00
CA ALA A 84 17.05 4.50 -2.98
C ALA A 84 16.49 4.90 -4.36
N HIS A 85 15.56 5.85 -4.40
CA HIS A 85 14.92 6.32 -5.64
C HIS A 85 15.51 7.60 -6.22
N SER A 86 16.47 8.24 -5.55
CA SER A 86 17.19 9.36 -6.15
C SER A 86 18.00 8.79 -7.31
N PRO A 87 17.63 9.07 -8.58
CA PRO A 87 18.42 8.61 -9.71
C PRO A 87 19.81 9.17 -9.48
N GLY A 88 20.81 8.28 -9.39
CA GLY A 88 22.19 8.71 -9.31
C GLY A 88 22.38 9.74 -10.40
N LEU A 89 22.60 11.00 -10.02
CA LEU A 89 23.36 11.90 -10.86
C LEU A 89 24.66 11.13 -11.06
N ASP A 90 24.78 10.51 -12.22
CA ASP A 90 26.01 9.91 -12.71
C ASP A 90 27.01 11.07 -12.75
N ILE A 91 27.65 11.34 -11.62
CA ILE A 91 28.88 12.15 -11.55
C ILE A 91 30.00 11.23 -12.03
N THR A 92 29.83 10.74 -13.26
CA THR A 92 30.91 10.31 -14.15
C THR A 92 31.13 11.40 -15.18
N GLU A 93 31.08 12.67 -14.79
CA GLU A 93 31.94 13.67 -15.43
C GLU A 93 33.34 13.40 -14.91
N GLY A 94 34.08 12.57 -15.65
CA GLY A 94 35.51 12.43 -15.45
C GLY A 94 36.18 13.81 -15.50
N PRO A 95 37.31 14.00 -14.80
CA PRO A 95 38.04 15.26 -14.86
C PRO A 95 38.39 15.52 -16.32
N ALA A 96 37.79 16.55 -16.91
CA ALA A 96 38.33 17.17 -18.10
C ALA A 96 39.77 17.52 -17.75
N ARG A 97 40.71 16.83 -18.42
CA ARG A 97 42.12 17.19 -18.40
C ARG A 97 42.22 18.57 -19.01
N ASP A 98 42.35 19.57 -18.14
CA ASP A 98 42.77 20.91 -18.54
C ASP A 98 44.28 20.85 -18.78
N ASP A 99 44.65 20.56 -20.03
CA ASP A 99 45.99 20.75 -20.54
C ASP A 99 46.26 22.25 -20.70
N GLY A 100 46.94 22.83 -19.72
CA GLY A 100 48.06 23.74 -19.98
C GLY A 100 47.79 25.24 -20.17
N SER A 101 48.61 26.01 -19.45
CA SER A 101 49.24 27.28 -19.86
C SER A 101 48.49 28.60 -19.64
N SER A 102 48.85 29.30 -18.56
CA SER A 102 49.64 30.55 -18.58
C SER A 102 49.41 31.35 -17.28
N ARG A 103 50.45 31.53 -16.46
CA ARG A 103 51.16 32.81 -16.24
C ARG A 103 50.25 34.02 -16.02
N GLY A 104 50.25 34.56 -14.80
CA GLY A 104 49.70 35.88 -14.52
C GLY A 104 49.75 36.25 -13.04
N SER A 105 50.91 36.72 -12.58
CA SER A 105 51.07 37.41 -11.31
C SER A 105 50.20 38.66 -11.26
N GLY A 106 49.53 38.92 -10.13
CA GLY A 106 48.74 40.13 -9.93
C GLY A 106 48.37 40.34 -8.47
N SER A 107 49.28 40.98 -7.74
CA SER A 107 49.05 41.56 -6.42
C SER A 107 48.03 42.69 -6.54
N GLY A 108 47.08 42.76 -5.59
CA GLY A 108 46.11 43.86 -5.57
C GLY A 108 45.25 43.85 -4.31
N SER A 109 45.78 44.42 -3.24
CA SER A 109 45.02 44.82 -2.06
C SER A 109 44.14 46.01 -2.41
N SER A 110 42.84 45.97 -2.12
CA SER A 110 42.10 47.18 -1.74
C SER A 110 40.82 46.84 -0.98
N SER A 111 40.70 47.55 0.14
CA SER A 111 39.57 47.73 1.03
C SER A 111 38.32 48.27 0.35
N GLY A 112 37.14 47.87 0.82
CA GLY A 112 35.89 48.52 0.44
C GLY A 112 34.68 47.94 1.17
N SER A 113 34.36 48.52 2.34
CA SER A 113 33.10 48.34 3.05
C SER A 113 31.92 48.82 2.20
N SER A 114 30.80 48.10 2.18
CA SER A 114 29.45 48.70 2.30
C SER A 114 28.34 47.66 2.32
N SER A 115 27.42 47.91 3.24
CA SER A 115 26.04 47.46 3.37
C SER A 115 25.22 47.54 2.07
N GLY A 116 24.26 46.63 1.90
CA GLY A 116 23.19 46.81 0.92
C GLY A 116 22.29 45.60 0.75
N SER A 117 21.17 45.61 1.47
CA SER A 117 20.02 44.72 1.28
C SER A 117 19.46 44.81 -0.14
N SER A 118 19.06 43.70 -0.75
CA SER A 118 17.94 43.70 -1.69
C SER A 118 17.40 42.29 -1.96
N SER A 119 16.18 42.09 -1.50
CA SER A 119 15.20 41.16 -2.04
C SER A 119 14.87 41.55 -3.49
N GLY A 120 14.92 40.60 -4.43
CA GLY A 120 14.53 40.83 -5.81
C GLY A 120 14.62 39.57 -6.66
N SER A 121 13.65 38.67 -6.52
CA SER A 121 13.42 37.60 -7.50
C SER A 121 12.28 38.00 -8.42
N SER A 122 12.64 38.60 -9.56
CA SER A 122 11.77 38.83 -10.70
C SER A 122 12.48 38.36 -11.96
N GLY A 123 11.81 37.54 -12.76
CA GLY A 123 12.27 37.07 -14.07
C GLY A 123 12.20 35.54 -14.15
N GLY A 124 11.54 34.93 -15.11
CA GLY A 124 10.81 35.46 -16.26
C GLY A 124 10.07 34.30 -16.91
N SER A 125 8.82 34.55 -17.25
CA SER A 125 8.01 33.70 -18.10
C SER A 125 8.59 33.69 -19.52
N GLY A 126 8.73 32.52 -20.11
CA GLY A 126 9.02 32.38 -21.53
C GLY A 126 9.21 30.92 -21.92
N GLY A 127 8.29 30.38 -22.73
CA GLY A 127 8.48 29.08 -23.34
C GLY A 127 7.20 28.30 -23.64
N SER A 128 6.31 28.88 -24.45
CA SER A 128 5.27 28.11 -25.13
C SER A 128 5.90 27.16 -26.14
N GLY A 129 5.99 25.89 -25.78
CA GLY A 129 6.34 24.79 -26.67
C GLY A 129 5.14 23.88 -26.87
N VAL A 130 4.34 24.16 -27.90
CA VAL A 130 3.33 23.25 -28.42
C VAL A 130 4.06 22.16 -29.19
N GLY A 131 4.01 20.92 -28.71
CA GLY A 131 4.62 19.80 -29.40
C GLY A 131 4.13 18.45 -28.87
N GLY A 132 3.45 17.71 -29.74
CA GLY A 132 3.49 16.24 -29.76
C GLY A 132 2.55 15.52 -28.80
N VAL A 133 1.31 15.31 -29.23
CA VAL A 133 0.50 14.17 -28.80
C VAL A 133 1.14 12.91 -29.38
N GLY A 134 1.76 12.08 -28.54
CA GLY A 134 2.33 10.81 -28.96
C GLY A 134 3.06 10.07 -27.85
N ALA A 135 2.70 8.79 -27.69
CA ALA A 135 3.29 7.75 -26.84
C ALA A 135 2.82 7.70 -25.37
N ASP A 136 1.81 6.85 -25.18
CA ASP A 136 1.78 5.75 -24.21
C ASP A 136 3.18 5.37 -23.68
N ARG A 137 3.67 6.11 -22.68
CA ARG A 137 4.59 5.54 -21.71
C ARG A 137 3.73 4.84 -20.68
N GLY A 138 3.47 3.56 -20.94
CA GLY A 138 3.10 2.62 -19.90
C GLY A 138 4.15 2.74 -18.80
N ALA A 139 3.79 3.43 -17.72
CA ALA A 139 4.53 3.40 -16.48
C ALA A 139 4.48 1.95 -16.01
N ALA A 140 5.45 1.15 -16.47
CA ALA A 140 5.92 0.05 -15.68
C ALA A 140 6.34 0.70 -14.37
N GLU A 141 5.43 0.67 -13.41
CA GLU A 141 5.72 0.83 -11.99
C GLU A 141 6.75 -0.25 -11.71
N VAL A 142 8.02 0.06 -11.99
CA VAL A 142 9.14 -0.72 -11.49
C VAL A 142 8.97 -0.58 -10.00
N THR A 143 8.31 -1.56 -9.41
CA THR A 143 8.29 -1.81 -7.97
C THR A 143 9.73 -2.13 -7.62
N LEU A 144 10.55 -1.08 -7.57
CA LEU A 144 11.83 -1.07 -6.90
C LEU A 144 11.47 -1.32 -5.45
N SER A 145 11.37 -2.61 -5.11
CA SER A 145 11.13 -3.08 -3.76
C SER A 145 12.14 -2.37 -2.89
N SER A 146 11.62 -1.43 -2.11
CA SER A 146 12.43 -0.53 -1.31
C SER A 146 13.28 -1.37 -0.37
N GLY A 147 14.55 -0.99 -0.14
CA GLY A 147 15.50 -1.87 0.57
C GLY A 147 15.01 -2.34 1.96
N TRP A 148 14.09 -1.58 2.57
CA TRP A 148 13.51 -1.89 3.88
C TRP A 148 12.49 -3.04 3.84
N GLU A 149 11.83 -3.30 2.70
CA GLU A 149 10.89 -4.43 2.55
C GLU A 149 11.58 -5.80 2.63
N ARG A 150 12.90 -5.82 2.34
CA ARG A 150 13.72 -7.03 2.39
C ARG A 150 14.48 -7.18 3.71
N ASP A 151 14.43 -6.17 4.57
CA ASP A 151 15.09 -6.20 5.86
C ASP A 151 14.24 -7.00 6.86
N GLY A 152 14.63 -8.25 7.09
CA GLY A 152 13.94 -9.14 8.03
C GLY A 152 13.96 -8.64 9.48
N VAL A 153 14.97 -7.88 9.90
CA VAL A 153 15.07 -7.33 11.27
C VAL A 153 14.06 -6.21 11.45
N LEU A 154 13.95 -5.33 10.46
CA LEU A 154 12.95 -4.28 10.44
C LEU A 154 11.54 -4.87 10.36
N ALA A 155 11.31 -5.85 9.49
CA ALA A 155 10.02 -6.53 9.39
C ALA A 155 9.60 -7.11 10.74
N ALA A 156 10.50 -7.85 11.43
CA ALA A 156 10.24 -8.37 12.77
C ALA A 156 9.95 -7.24 13.78
N SER A 157 10.69 -6.13 13.71
CA SER A 157 10.47 -4.97 14.57
C SER A 157 9.10 -4.34 14.33
N LEU A 158 8.63 -4.25 13.08
CA LEU A 158 7.30 -3.74 12.76
C LEU A 158 6.19 -4.67 13.28
N VAL A 159 6.33 -5.98 13.12
CA VAL A 159 5.38 -6.96 13.69
C VAL A 159 5.22 -6.77 15.20
N PHE A 160 6.30 -6.46 15.90
CA PHE A 160 6.28 -6.16 17.33
C PHE A 160 5.64 -4.81 17.66
N LEU A 161 6.00 -3.75 16.93
CA LEU A 161 5.62 -2.37 17.26
C LEU A 161 4.17 -2.04 16.90
N LEU A 162 3.66 -2.55 15.77
CA LEU A 162 2.34 -2.17 15.24
C LEU A 162 1.18 -2.46 16.23
N PRO A 163 1.13 -3.62 16.93
CA PRO A 163 0.12 -3.88 17.95
C PRO A 163 0.18 -2.96 19.18
N LEU A 164 1.33 -2.33 19.44
CA LEU A 164 1.51 -1.42 20.57
C LEU A 164 0.98 -0.01 20.30
N LEU A 165 0.86 0.39 19.03
CA LEU A 165 0.40 1.74 18.67
C LEU A 165 -1.03 2.04 19.15
N PRO A 166 -2.03 1.15 18.99
CA PRO A 166 -3.36 1.37 19.57
C PRO A 166 -3.36 1.47 21.10
N VAL A 167 -2.47 0.74 21.79
CA VAL A 167 -2.33 0.79 23.26
C VAL A 167 -1.78 2.15 23.68
N ALA A 168 -0.68 2.60 23.05
CA ALA A 168 -0.11 3.92 23.31
C ALA A 168 -1.10 5.04 22.99
N LEU A 169 -1.81 4.96 21.87
CA LEU A 169 -2.82 5.95 21.49
C LEU A 169 -3.96 6.06 22.51
N ARG A 170 -4.46 4.93 23.04
CA ARG A 170 -5.51 4.94 24.08
C ARG A 170 -5.02 5.58 25.38
N SER A 171 -3.77 5.33 25.75
CA SER A 171 -3.13 5.78 26.99
C SER A 171 -2.70 7.25 26.91
N ALA A 172 -2.30 7.73 25.73
CA ALA A 172 -1.92 9.13 25.50
C ALA A 172 -3.10 10.12 25.62
N ALA A 173 -4.31 9.64 25.33
CA ALA A 173 -5.55 10.42 25.33
C ALA A 173 -6.68 9.69 26.09
N PRO A 174 -6.70 9.69 27.44
CA PRO A 174 -7.73 8.99 28.21
C PRO A 174 -9.13 9.59 27.96
N ALA A 175 -10.16 8.74 27.99
CA ALA A 175 -11.54 9.08 27.59
C ALA A 175 -12.24 10.10 28.51
N GLY A 176 -11.73 10.34 29.72
CA GLY A 176 -12.38 11.17 30.75
C GLY A 176 -12.08 12.67 30.72
N ALA A 177 -11.20 13.16 29.84
CA ALA A 177 -10.79 14.58 29.87
C ALA A 177 -11.72 15.46 29.00
N PRO A 178 -12.58 16.31 29.59
CA PRO A 178 -13.50 17.15 28.81
C PRO A 178 -12.76 18.15 27.92
N GLY A 179 -13.20 18.29 26.67
CA GLY A 179 -12.77 19.32 25.70
C GLY A 179 -11.40 19.14 25.04
N ALA A 180 -10.41 18.54 25.70
CA ALA A 180 -9.07 18.35 25.17
C ALA A 180 -8.82 16.96 24.54
N ALA A 181 -9.71 16.00 24.77
CA ALA A 181 -9.60 14.62 24.30
C ALA A 181 -9.43 14.48 22.77
N PRO A 182 -10.26 15.13 21.91
CA PRO A 182 -10.17 14.90 20.46
C PRO A 182 -8.86 15.41 19.86
N ARG A 183 -8.40 16.62 20.25
CA ARG A 183 -7.13 17.18 19.75
C ARG A 183 -5.91 16.36 20.16
N ARG A 184 -5.89 15.86 21.40
CA ARG A 184 -4.79 15.00 21.89
C ARG A 184 -4.77 13.66 21.15
N LEU A 185 -5.95 13.09 20.92
CA LEU A 185 -6.09 11.86 20.14
C LEU A 185 -5.65 12.06 18.69
N GLU A 186 -6.05 13.17 18.06
CA GLU A 186 -5.63 13.53 16.71
C GLU A 186 -4.12 13.67 16.60
N ALA A 187 -3.47 14.34 17.55
CA ALA A 187 -2.02 14.46 17.59
C ALA A 187 -1.33 13.09 17.77
N ALA A 188 -1.82 12.26 18.70
CA ALA A 188 -1.29 10.93 18.94
C ALA A 188 -1.44 10.00 17.72
N ALA A 189 -2.62 10.02 17.10
CA ALA A 189 -2.91 9.25 15.91
C ALA A 189 -2.13 9.78 14.69
N GLY A 190 -1.94 11.09 14.58
CA GLY A 190 -1.08 11.71 13.57
C GLY A 190 0.37 11.25 13.63
N ALA A 191 0.88 10.91 14.82
CA ALA A 191 2.21 10.31 14.99
C ALA A 191 2.27 8.82 14.62
N ALA A 192 1.19 8.06 14.89
CA ALA A 192 1.14 6.61 14.62
C ALA A 192 0.80 6.26 13.16
N LEU A 193 -0.14 7.00 12.55
CA LEU A 193 -0.70 6.68 11.23
C LEU A 193 0.34 6.61 10.12
N PRO A 194 1.37 7.48 10.03
CA PRO A 194 2.39 7.38 8.98
C PRO A 194 3.08 6.02 8.94
N LEU A 195 3.47 5.48 10.10
CA LEU A 195 4.11 4.16 10.20
C LEU A 195 3.13 3.05 9.80
N VAL A 196 1.91 3.09 10.32
CA VAL A 196 0.85 2.12 9.99
C VAL A 196 0.56 2.11 8.50
N LEU A 197 0.35 3.29 7.91
CA LEU A 197 0.07 3.45 6.47
C LEU A 197 1.22 2.97 5.60
N LEU A 198 2.48 3.14 6.03
CA LEU A 198 3.61 2.59 5.30
C LEU A 198 3.61 1.05 5.36
N ALA A 199 3.33 0.48 6.54
CA ALA A 199 3.39 -0.95 6.77
C ALA A 199 2.22 -1.74 6.16
N VAL A 200 1.05 -1.13 5.88
CA VAL A 200 -0.08 -1.87 5.24
C VAL A 200 0.24 -2.35 3.82
N SER A 201 1.20 -1.71 3.14
CA SER A 201 1.66 -2.12 1.80
C SER A 201 2.89 -3.02 1.83
N HIS A 202 3.32 -3.51 3.01
CA HIS A 202 4.49 -4.37 3.11
C HIS A 202 4.25 -5.69 2.36
N PRO A 203 5.23 -6.21 1.60
CA PRO A 203 5.04 -7.44 0.82
C PRO A 203 4.87 -8.68 1.71
N ALA A 204 5.51 -8.72 2.87
CA ALA A 204 5.32 -9.81 3.83
C ALA A 204 3.97 -9.68 4.57
N PRO A 205 3.06 -10.66 4.44
CA PRO A 205 1.73 -10.60 5.05
C PRO A 205 1.76 -10.55 6.58
N GLU A 206 2.83 -11.07 7.20
CA GLU A 206 3.05 -11.05 8.65
C GLU A 206 3.21 -9.63 9.20
N VAL A 207 3.68 -8.69 8.37
CA VAL A 207 3.78 -7.25 8.73
C VAL A 207 2.50 -6.52 8.34
N ALA A 208 1.98 -6.78 7.15
CA ALA A 208 0.81 -6.08 6.63
C ALA A 208 -0.46 -6.34 7.46
N LEU A 209 -0.68 -7.59 7.91
CA LEU A 209 -1.87 -7.94 8.69
C LEU A 209 -1.93 -7.19 10.04
N PRO A 210 -0.87 -7.19 10.89
CA PRO A 210 -0.82 -6.33 12.07
C PRO A 210 -0.98 -4.85 11.75
N ALA A 211 -0.43 -4.36 10.63
CA ALA A 211 -0.58 -2.96 10.24
C ALA A 211 -2.04 -2.60 9.97
N HIS A 212 -2.76 -3.44 9.21
CA HIS A 212 -4.19 -3.23 8.99
C HIS A 212 -5.01 -3.35 10.29
N THR A 213 -4.63 -4.26 11.19
CA THR A 213 -5.28 -4.42 12.50
C THR A 213 -5.05 -3.20 13.40
N ALA A 214 -3.84 -2.64 13.38
CA ALA A 214 -3.51 -1.40 14.06
C ALA A 214 -4.32 -0.24 13.48
N PHE A 215 -4.41 -0.11 12.15
CA PHE A 215 -5.26 0.89 11.50
C PHE A 215 -6.72 0.77 11.95
N ALA A 216 -7.30 -0.44 11.91
CA ALA A 216 -8.67 -0.71 12.33
C ALA A 216 -8.91 -0.27 13.79
N SER A 217 -7.97 -0.60 14.68
CA SER A 217 -8.04 -0.23 16.09
C SER A 217 -7.93 1.27 16.32
N ILE A 218 -7.06 1.96 15.58
CA ILE A 218 -6.92 3.42 15.63
C ILE A 218 -8.19 4.09 15.09
N ALA A 219 -8.74 3.59 13.98
CA ALA A 219 -9.98 4.10 13.40
C ALA A 219 -11.14 3.97 14.38
N ALA A 220 -11.32 2.80 15.01
CA ALA A 220 -12.32 2.59 16.04
C ALA A 220 -12.17 3.56 17.21
N ALA A 221 -10.95 3.71 17.74
CA ALA A 221 -10.68 4.64 18.85
C ALA A 221 -10.96 6.10 18.47
N CYS A 222 -10.67 6.51 17.23
CA CYS A 222 -11.01 7.84 16.72
C CYS A 222 -12.54 8.01 16.59
N GLY A 223 -13.24 6.96 16.14
CA GLY A 223 -14.68 6.90 16.04
C GLY A 223 -15.41 7.09 17.36
N GLU A 224 -15.00 6.34 18.39
CA GLU A 224 -15.55 6.37 19.75
C GLU A 224 -15.34 7.72 20.45
N ARG A 225 -14.24 8.41 20.11
CA ARG A 225 -13.81 9.64 20.80
C ARG A 225 -14.04 10.92 19.98
N GLY A 226 -14.79 10.82 18.88
CA GLY A 226 -15.18 11.97 18.07
C GLY A 226 -14.07 12.56 17.19
N ALA A 227 -12.95 11.86 17.00
CA ALA A 227 -11.85 12.27 16.10
C ALA A 227 -11.99 11.67 14.68
N ARG A 228 -13.23 11.52 14.18
CA ARG A 228 -13.53 10.90 12.87
C ARG A 228 -12.90 11.65 11.69
N GLY A 229 -12.63 12.95 11.84
CA GLY A 229 -11.99 13.77 10.81
C GLY A 229 -10.61 13.23 10.41
N LEU A 230 -9.84 12.67 11.35
CA LEU A 230 -8.53 12.09 11.04
C LEU A 230 -8.65 10.81 10.22
N VAL A 231 -9.61 9.93 10.58
CA VAL A 231 -9.88 8.71 9.81
C VAL A 231 -10.30 9.07 8.39
N GLN A 232 -11.15 10.08 8.24
CA GLN A 232 -11.56 10.62 6.94
C GLN A 232 -10.37 11.12 6.10
N GLN A 233 -9.41 11.80 6.72
CA GLN A 233 -8.19 12.27 6.04
C GLN A 233 -7.25 11.13 5.66
N ALA A 234 -7.12 10.12 6.51
CA ALA A 234 -6.25 8.96 6.29
C ALA A 234 -6.83 7.95 5.28
N ALA A 235 -8.16 7.90 5.13
CA ALA A 235 -8.87 6.91 4.32
C ALA A 235 -8.32 6.75 2.89
N PRO A 236 -8.12 7.83 2.09
CA PRO A 236 -7.65 7.66 0.72
C PRO A 236 -6.23 7.09 0.65
N ALA A 237 -5.37 7.46 1.61
CA ALA A 237 -4.00 6.95 1.68
C ALA A 237 -3.98 5.47 2.10
N TYR A 238 -4.79 5.10 3.10
CA TYR A 238 -4.94 3.72 3.55
C TYR A 238 -5.39 2.80 2.40
N VAL A 239 -6.48 3.19 1.72
CA VAL A 239 -7.05 2.38 0.63
C VAL A 239 -6.07 2.27 -0.53
N ARG A 240 -5.43 3.39 -0.93
CA ARG A 240 -4.45 3.39 -2.02
C ARG A 240 -3.28 2.45 -1.72
N ARG A 241 -2.71 2.52 -0.52
CA ARG A 241 -1.55 1.69 -0.14
C ARG A 241 -1.94 0.22 0.06
N GLY A 242 -3.01 -0.04 0.82
CA GLY A 242 -3.46 -1.40 1.10
C GLY A 242 -3.93 -2.15 -0.15
N ALA A 243 -4.70 -1.50 -1.03
CA ALA A 243 -5.13 -2.11 -2.29
C ALA A 243 -3.99 -2.18 -3.32
N GLY A 244 -3.09 -1.19 -3.32
CA GLY A 244 -1.95 -1.13 -4.23
C GLY A 244 -0.98 -2.30 -4.08
N ALA A 245 -0.88 -2.88 -2.89
CA ALA A 245 -0.04 -4.05 -2.63
C ALA A 245 -0.61 -5.36 -3.20
N LEU A 246 -1.90 -5.41 -3.57
CA LEU A 246 -2.52 -6.61 -4.14
C LEU A 246 -2.42 -6.63 -5.68
N PRO A 247 -2.21 -7.79 -6.30
CA PRO A 247 -1.90 -9.09 -5.71
C PRO A 247 -0.38 -9.28 -5.55
N GLY A 248 0.01 -10.13 -4.60
CA GLY A 248 1.41 -10.52 -4.41
C GLY A 248 2.11 -9.87 -3.21
N GLY A 249 1.56 -8.80 -2.65
CA GLY A 249 1.98 -8.23 -1.36
C GLY A 249 0.79 -7.87 -0.47
N GLY A 250 1.08 -7.33 0.71
CA GLY A 250 0.06 -6.91 1.67
C GLY A 250 -0.68 -8.09 2.32
N SER A 251 -1.89 -7.82 2.82
CA SER A 251 -2.77 -8.85 3.38
C SER A 251 -4.21 -8.58 2.98
N PHE A 252 -4.82 -9.48 2.19
CA PHE A 252 -6.23 -9.34 1.81
C PHE A 252 -7.16 -9.35 3.03
N GLU A 253 -6.96 -10.28 3.97
CA GLU A 253 -7.74 -10.34 5.21
C GLU A 253 -7.54 -9.09 6.07
N GLY A 254 -6.31 -8.57 6.14
CA GLY A 254 -6.02 -7.31 6.81
C GLY A 254 -6.76 -6.13 6.14
N LEU A 255 -6.68 -6.00 4.81
CA LEU A 255 -7.37 -4.96 4.06
C LEU A 255 -8.88 -5.05 4.27
N ARG A 256 -9.46 -6.25 4.21
CA ARG A 256 -10.88 -6.49 4.49
C ARG A 256 -11.27 -6.00 5.88
N LEU A 257 -10.49 -6.37 6.90
CA LEU A 257 -10.70 -5.94 8.28
C LEU A 257 -10.64 -4.42 8.43
N GLY A 258 -9.56 -3.78 7.95
CA GLY A 258 -9.42 -2.34 8.13
C GLY A 258 -10.39 -1.53 7.26
N LEU A 259 -10.81 -2.03 6.09
CA LEU A 259 -11.92 -1.45 5.34
C LEU A 259 -13.25 -1.54 6.10
N HIS A 260 -13.54 -2.67 6.74
CA HIS A 260 -14.76 -2.82 7.56
C HIS A 260 -14.85 -1.72 8.64
N PHE A 261 -13.76 -1.49 9.39
CA PHE A 261 -13.71 -0.41 10.37
C PHE A 261 -13.70 0.97 9.71
N LEU A 262 -13.02 1.13 8.57
CA LEU A 262 -13.04 2.39 7.83
C LEU A 262 -14.46 2.80 7.46
N TRP A 263 -15.24 1.90 6.85
CA TRP A 263 -16.62 2.19 6.45
C TRP A 263 -17.52 2.52 7.63
N ARG A 264 -17.31 1.85 8.77
CA ARG A 264 -18.09 2.07 9.99
C ARG A 264 -17.82 3.44 10.62
N GLU A 265 -16.56 3.89 10.59
CA GLU A 265 -16.14 5.11 11.29
C GLU A 265 -16.12 6.37 10.41
N LEU A 266 -16.23 6.22 9.09
CA LEU A 266 -16.37 7.35 8.18
C LEU A 266 -17.70 8.08 8.44
N PRO A 267 -17.70 9.43 8.47
CA PRO A 267 -18.94 10.18 8.58
C PRO A 267 -19.87 9.89 7.40
N PRO A 268 -21.20 9.81 7.63
CA PRO A 268 -22.16 9.75 6.52
C PRO A 268 -21.96 10.96 5.62
N ALA A 269 -22.17 10.78 4.32
CA ALA A 269 -21.92 11.80 3.30
C ALA A 269 -20.45 12.28 3.15
N SER A 270 -19.47 11.67 3.83
CA SER A 270 -18.05 12.01 3.62
C SER A 270 -17.53 11.60 2.24
N GLY A 271 -17.02 12.55 1.45
CA GLY A 271 -16.44 12.24 0.13
C GLY A 271 -15.28 11.22 0.17
N ALA A 272 -14.67 11.03 1.34
CA ALA A 272 -13.65 10.00 1.57
C ALA A 272 -14.16 8.58 1.27
N ALA A 273 -15.42 8.29 1.54
CA ALA A 273 -15.98 6.97 1.28
C ALA A 273 -16.08 6.68 -0.23
N VAL A 274 -16.56 7.66 -1.01
CA VAL A 274 -16.61 7.58 -2.47
C VAL A 274 -15.20 7.53 -3.06
N LEU A 275 -14.26 8.30 -2.53
CA LEU A 275 -12.86 8.24 -2.95
C LEU A 275 -12.24 6.86 -2.68
N ALA A 276 -12.54 6.24 -1.54
CA ALA A 276 -12.09 4.88 -1.22
C ALA A 276 -12.65 3.86 -2.22
N VAL A 277 -13.94 3.93 -2.54
CA VAL A 277 -14.56 3.10 -3.61
C VAL A 277 -13.84 3.33 -4.95
N ARG A 278 -13.64 4.59 -5.34
CA ARG A 278 -12.93 4.93 -6.59
C ARG A 278 -11.52 4.35 -6.63
N ARG A 279 -10.76 4.39 -5.52
CA ARG A 279 -9.40 3.82 -5.45
C ARG A 279 -9.39 2.31 -5.58
N LEU A 280 -10.32 1.62 -4.93
CA LEU A 280 -10.49 0.16 -5.08
C LEU A 280 -10.86 -0.20 -6.53
N ALA A 281 -11.79 0.54 -7.13
CA ALA A 281 -12.21 0.33 -8.51
C ALA A 281 -11.07 0.57 -9.51
N GLN A 282 -10.31 1.65 -9.35
CA GLN A 282 -9.12 1.94 -10.15
C GLN A 282 -8.09 0.82 -10.06
N ARG A 283 -7.81 0.31 -8.85
CA ARG A 283 -6.84 -0.78 -8.69
C ARG A 283 -7.35 -2.08 -9.32
N ALA A 284 -8.60 -2.46 -9.09
CA ALA A 284 -9.19 -3.65 -9.71
C ALA A 284 -9.13 -3.59 -11.25
N GLY A 285 -9.43 -2.43 -11.84
CA GLY A 285 -9.33 -2.21 -13.28
C GLY A 285 -7.88 -2.29 -13.78
N ALA A 286 -6.91 -1.77 -13.02
CA ALA A 286 -5.49 -1.88 -13.37
C ALA A 286 -5.01 -3.33 -13.40
N LEU A 287 -5.42 -4.16 -12.44
CA LEU A 287 -5.08 -5.58 -12.38
C LEU A 287 -5.64 -6.36 -13.56
N VAL A 288 -6.90 -6.10 -13.91
CA VAL A 288 -7.52 -6.68 -15.09
C VAL A 288 -6.78 -6.28 -16.37
N GLY A 289 -6.49 -4.99 -16.54
CA GLY A 289 -5.77 -4.51 -17.71
C GLY A 289 -4.37 -5.12 -17.81
N GLU A 290 -3.71 -5.37 -16.69
CA GLU A 290 -2.42 -6.08 -16.66
C GLU A 290 -2.56 -7.55 -17.05
N ALA A 291 -3.56 -8.26 -16.51
CA ALA A 291 -3.84 -9.64 -16.87
C ALA A 291 -4.13 -9.79 -18.38
N GLU A 292 -4.90 -8.87 -18.95
CA GLU A 292 -5.19 -8.85 -20.39
C GLU A 292 -3.95 -8.57 -21.23
N ARG A 293 -3.11 -7.58 -20.85
CA ARG A 293 -1.85 -7.31 -21.55
C ARG A 293 -0.95 -8.53 -21.55
N ARG A 294 -0.82 -9.25 -20.42
CA ARG A 294 -0.03 -10.49 -20.35
C ARG A 294 -0.59 -11.58 -21.26
N ARG A 295 -1.91 -11.77 -21.30
CA ARG A 295 -2.58 -12.71 -22.22
C ARG A 295 -2.38 -12.32 -23.70
N GLN A 296 -2.38 -11.04 -24.04
CA GLN A 296 -2.14 -10.58 -25.41
C GLN A 296 -0.70 -10.86 -25.85
N VAL A 297 0.28 -10.59 -24.99
CA VAL A 297 1.69 -10.94 -25.25
C VAL A 297 1.86 -12.45 -25.44
N GLN A 298 1.16 -13.28 -24.67
CA GLN A 298 1.17 -14.74 -24.83
C GLN A 298 0.48 -15.21 -26.11
N ARG A 299 -0.55 -14.49 -26.59
CA ARG A 299 -1.24 -14.80 -27.84
C ARG A 299 -0.45 -14.43 -29.09
N VAL A 300 0.65 -13.69 -28.96
CA VAL A 300 1.54 -13.43 -30.10
C VAL A 300 1.93 -14.79 -30.69
N PRO A 301 1.55 -15.07 -31.94
CA PRO A 301 1.44 -16.44 -32.42
C PRO A 301 2.82 -17.09 -32.44
N GLN A 302 3.01 -18.12 -31.62
CA GLN A 302 4.06 -19.12 -31.84
C GLN A 302 4.01 -19.67 -33.29
N ALA A 303 2.88 -19.54 -33.98
CA ALA A 303 2.75 -19.86 -35.40
C ALA A 303 3.68 -19.04 -36.31
N ALA A 304 4.10 -17.82 -35.95
CA ALA A 304 5.09 -17.06 -36.71
C ALA A 304 6.52 -17.60 -36.56
N LEU A 305 6.81 -18.34 -35.49
CA LEU A 305 8.12 -18.97 -35.24
C LEU A 305 8.24 -20.40 -35.80
N LYS A 306 7.11 -21.05 -36.12
CA LYS A 306 7.10 -22.41 -36.69
C LYS A 306 7.76 -22.54 -38.09
N PRO A 307 7.53 -21.65 -39.08
CA PRO A 307 8.10 -21.86 -40.41
C PRO A 307 9.63 -21.73 -40.42
N HIS A 308 10.21 -20.85 -39.58
CA HIS A 308 11.66 -20.68 -39.52
C HIS A 308 12.35 -21.88 -38.85
N ARG A 309 11.72 -22.48 -37.83
CA ARG A 309 12.26 -23.69 -37.18
C ARG A 309 12.18 -24.94 -38.06
N GLN A 310 11.09 -25.13 -38.80
CA GLN A 310 10.99 -26.27 -39.73
C GLN A 310 11.99 -26.16 -40.88
N GLN A 311 12.24 -24.96 -41.40
CA GLN A 311 13.23 -24.76 -42.46
C GLN A 311 14.67 -24.98 -41.96
N GLN A 312 14.98 -24.54 -40.74
CA GLN A 312 16.31 -24.74 -40.14
C GLN A 312 16.57 -26.21 -39.76
N GLN A 313 15.53 -26.94 -39.31
CA GLN A 313 15.63 -28.39 -39.07
C GLN A 313 15.82 -29.18 -40.37
N HIS A 314 15.21 -28.77 -41.48
CA HIS A 314 15.40 -29.43 -42.78
C HIS A 314 16.82 -29.26 -43.34
N GLN A 315 17.49 -28.13 -43.09
CA GLN A 315 18.87 -27.92 -43.54
C GLN A 315 19.90 -28.70 -42.70
N GLN A 316 19.66 -28.91 -41.41
CA GLN A 316 20.57 -29.69 -40.56
C GLN A 316 20.39 -31.22 -40.71
N GLY A 317 19.20 -31.69 -41.08
CA GLY A 317 18.88 -33.12 -41.19
C GLY A 317 19.57 -33.88 -42.34
N GLN A 318 20.24 -33.19 -43.27
CA GLN A 318 20.87 -33.84 -44.44
C GLN A 318 22.35 -34.20 -44.27
N GLN A 319 23.04 -33.78 -43.19
CA GLN A 319 24.49 -34.05 -43.06
C GLN A 319 24.88 -35.11 -42.02
N GLN A 320 23.99 -35.55 -41.14
CA GLN A 320 24.37 -36.38 -39.98
C GLN A 320 23.32 -37.46 -39.66
N GLN A 321 23.14 -38.41 -40.57
CA GLN A 321 22.48 -39.70 -40.33
C GLN A 321 23.65 -40.69 -40.16
N GLU A 322 23.95 -41.33 -39.02
CA GLU A 322 23.10 -42.22 -38.22
C GLU A 322 23.50 -42.23 -36.72
N GLY A 323 24.51 -41.46 -36.29
CA GLY A 323 25.02 -41.49 -34.90
C GLY A 323 24.37 -40.52 -33.91
N GLN A 324 23.61 -39.51 -34.36
CA GLN A 324 23.11 -38.42 -33.50
C GLN A 324 21.65 -38.54 -33.05
N GLN A 325 20.89 -39.52 -33.53
CA GLN A 325 19.46 -39.64 -33.20
C GLN A 325 19.19 -39.79 -31.70
N GLN A 326 20.05 -40.50 -30.96
CA GLN A 326 19.84 -40.69 -29.51
C GLN A 326 20.09 -39.41 -28.70
N GLN A 327 21.07 -38.59 -29.11
CA GLN A 327 21.41 -37.35 -28.40
C GLN A 327 20.40 -36.23 -28.72
N GLN A 328 19.85 -36.21 -29.94
CA GLN A 328 18.80 -35.27 -30.33
C GLN A 328 17.48 -35.49 -29.58
N GLY A 329 17.11 -36.75 -29.32
CA GLY A 329 15.92 -37.08 -28.54
C GLY A 329 15.97 -36.50 -27.11
N GLN A 330 17.10 -36.67 -26.43
CA GLN A 330 17.28 -36.13 -25.07
C GLN A 330 17.26 -34.59 -25.04
N GLN A 331 17.86 -33.92 -26.03
CA GLN A 331 17.79 -32.45 -26.11
C GLN A 331 16.38 -31.94 -26.42
N GLN A 332 15.61 -32.65 -27.26
CA GLN A 332 14.22 -32.27 -27.50
C GLN A 332 13.37 -32.42 -26.25
N GLN A 333 13.57 -33.49 -25.48
CA GLN A 333 12.84 -33.74 -24.25
C GLN A 333 13.16 -32.67 -23.18
N GLN A 334 14.45 -32.35 -22.95
CA GLN A 334 14.82 -31.25 -22.04
C GLN A 334 14.25 -29.89 -22.48
N ARG A 335 14.18 -29.64 -23.80
CA ARG A 335 13.56 -28.41 -24.32
C ARG A 335 12.04 -28.39 -24.14
N GLN A 336 11.37 -29.54 -24.20
CA GLN A 336 9.94 -29.63 -23.90
C GLN A 336 9.68 -29.39 -22.41
N GLU A 337 10.42 -30.05 -21.53
CA GLU A 337 10.28 -29.87 -20.07
C GLU A 337 10.55 -28.41 -19.65
N GLN A 338 11.58 -27.76 -20.22
CA GLN A 338 11.83 -26.33 -19.97
C GLN A 338 10.70 -25.43 -20.49
N GLN A 339 10.06 -25.77 -21.61
CA GLN A 339 8.93 -25.00 -22.14
C GLN A 339 7.66 -25.20 -21.31
N GLU A 340 7.41 -26.42 -20.81
CA GLU A 340 6.28 -26.72 -19.93
C GLU A 340 6.43 -26.00 -18.58
N GLY A 341 7.61 -26.02 -17.97
CA GLY A 341 7.87 -25.30 -16.73
C GLY A 341 7.72 -23.77 -16.87
N GLN A 342 8.07 -23.20 -18.02
CA GLN A 342 7.87 -21.78 -18.29
C GLN A 342 6.41 -21.41 -18.53
N GLN A 343 5.59 -22.29 -19.13
CA GLN A 343 4.16 -22.04 -19.31
C GLN A 343 3.43 -22.09 -17.96
N GLN A 344 3.76 -23.07 -17.11
CA GLN A 344 3.10 -23.24 -15.82
C GLN A 344 3.27 -22.04 -14.89
N GLY A 345 4.49 -21.50 -14.76
CA GLY A 345 4.72 -20.31 -13.93
C GLY A 345 4.05 -19.03 -14.47
N GLN A 346 3.77 -18.95 -15.77
CA GLN A 346 3.09 -17.79 -16.37
C GLN A 346 1.57 -17.84 -16.13
N ASP A 347 0.97 -19.03 -16.20
CA ASP A 347 -0.45 -19.21 -15.92
C ASP A 347 -0.76 -18.88 -14.46
N ASP A 348 0.13 -19.21 -13.52
CA ASP A 348 0.02 -18.86 -12.11
C ASP A 348 -0.05 -17.35 -11.88
N HIS A 349 0.78 -16.56 -12.58
CA HIS A 349 0.78 -15.11 -12.44
C HIS A 349 -0.48 -14.45 -12.97
N THR A 350 -0.99 -14.88 -14.13
CA THR A 350 -2.23 -14.31 -14.67
C THR A 350 -3.44 -14.67 -13.81
N THR A 351 -3.45 -15.89 -13.27
CA THR A 351 -4.48 -16.35 -12.31
C THR A 351 -4.45 -15.52 -11.03
N SER A 352 -3.27 -15.16 -10.53
CA SER A 352 -3.10 -14.28 -9.37
C SER A 352 -3.65 -12.86 -9.61
N LEU A 353 -3.44 -12.29 -10.80
CA LEU A 353 -3.99 -10.98 -11.19
C LEU A 353 -5.52 -10.98 -11.22
N ASP A 354 -6.12 -11.98 -11.84
CA ASP A 354 -7.58 -12.11 -11.90
C ASP A 354 -8.18 -12.34 -10.50
N ALA A 355 -7.53 -13.18 -9.67
CA ALA A 355 -7.94 -13.42 -8.29
C ALA A 355 -7.88 -12.14 -7.44
N GLY A 356 -6.80 -11.35 -7.57
CA GLY A 356 -6.66 -10.06 -6.90
C GLY A 356 -7.73 -9.05 -7.33
N ALA A 357 -8.07 -9.00 -8.62
CA ALA A 357 -9.15 -8.14 -9.10
C ALA A 357 -10.52 -8.55 -8.57
N ALA A 358 -10.81 -9.86 -8.53
CA ALA A 358 -12.05 -10.39 -7.96
C ALA A 358 -12.16 -10.11 -6.45
N GLN A 359 -11.06 -10.26 -5.71
CA GLN A 359 -10.96 -9.90 -4.30
C GLN A 359 -11.27 -8.41 -4.05
N LEU A 360 -10.68 -7.51 -4.83
CA LEU A 360 -10.96 -6.07 -4.72
C LEU A 360 -12.41 -5.74 -5.08
N PHE A 361 -13.00 -6.43 -6.06
CA PHE A 361 -14.41 -6.28 -6.39
C PHE A 361 -15.33 -6.75 -5.24
N ALA A 362 -14.99 -7.86 -4.57
CA ALA A 362 -15.72 -8.29 -3.39
C ALA A 362 -15.69 -7.23 -2.27
N LEU A 363 -14.54 -6.57 -2.06
CA LEU A 363 -14.40 -5.47 -1.10
C LEU A 363 -15.20 -4.22 -1.51
N LEU A 364 -15.28 -3.92 -2.81
CA LEU A 364 -16.14 -2.84 -3.33
C LEU A 364 -17.61 -3.09 -2.97
N VAL A 365 -18.09 -4.30 -3.20
CA VAL A 365 -19.49 -4.69 -2.90
C VAL A 365 -19.76 -4.61 -1.40
N GLN A 366 -18.81 -5.02 -0.55
CA GLN A 366 -18.93 -4.84 0.90
C GLN A 366 -18.97 -3.35 1.29
N GLY A 367 -18.14 -2.52 0.66
CA GLY A 367 -18.18 -1.07 0.86
C GLY A 367 -19.52 -0.46 0.48
N LEU A 368 -20.08 -0.83 -0.68
CA LEU A 368 -21.41 -0.36 -1.12
C LEU A 368 -22.53 -0.67 -0.12
N GLN A 369 -22.44 -1.80 0.59
CA GLN A 369 -23.41 -2.17 1.63
C GLN A 369 -23.26 -1.34 2.93
N ALA A 370 -22.13 -0.67 3.12
CA ALA A 370 -21.84 0.15 4.29
C ALA A 370 -22.02 1.67 4.03
N LEU A 371 -22.18 2.08 2.77
CA LEU A 371 -22.36 3.49 2.40
C LEU A 371 -23.74 4.03 2.77
N ASP A 372 -23.78 5.33 3.04
CA ASP A 372 -25.03 6.08 3.13
C ASP A 372 -25.74 6.14 1.76
N TYR A 373 -27.07 6.13 1.78
CA TYR A 373 -27.93 6.21 0.61
C TYR A 373 -27.62 7.40 -0.31
N GLN A 374 -27.19 8.54 0.26
CA GLN A 374 -26.84 9.75 -0.51
C GLN A 374 -25.58 9.57 -1.35
N GLN A 375 -24.65 8.74 -0.90
CA GLN A 375 -23.36 8.53 -1.58
C GLN A 375 -23.41 7.40 -2.60
N LEU A 376 -24.41 6.52 -2.45
CA LEU A 376 -24.55 5.32 -3.25
C LEU A 376 -24.55 5.59 -4.77
N PRO A 377 -25.26 6.60 -5.33
CA PRO A 377 -25.23 6.85 -6.77
C PRO A 377 -23.83 7.14 -7.31
N ALA A 378 -23.04 7.95 -6.60
CA ALA A 378 -21.67 8.27 -7.01
C ALA A 378 -20.77 7.04 -6.93
N ALA A 379 -20.88 6.25 -5.86
CA ALA A 379 -20.14 5.01 -5.71
C ALA A 379 -20.50 3.96 -6.78
N LEU A 380 -21.78 3.80 -7.11
CA LEU A 380 -22.25 2.90 -8.16
C LEU A 380 -21.71 3.32 -9.54
N SER A 381 -21.62 4.63 -9.82
CA SER A 381 -21.03 5.12 -11.06
C SER A 381 -19.56 4.72 -11.23
N GLU A 382 -18.77 4.73 -10.15
CA GLU A 382 -17.37 4.29 -10.19
C GLU A 382 -17.27 2.78 -10.44
N VAL A 383 -18.16 1.98 -9.84
CA VAL A 383 -18.21 0.52 -10.07
C VAL A 383 -18.71 0.18 -11.47
N ASP A 384 -19.66 0.94 -12.01
CA ASP A 384 -20.12 0.79 -13.40
C ASP A 384 -18.99 1.08 -14.40
N SER A 385 -18.15 2.08 -14.14
CA SER A 385 -16.96 2.38 -14.97
C SER A 385 -15.95 1.22 -14.96
N LEU A 386 -15.71 0.62 -13.80
CA LEU A 386 -14.91 -0.61 -13.69
C LEU A 386 -15.53 -1.76 -14.50
N LEU A 387 -16.83 -2.02 -14.35
CA LEU A 387 -17.49 -3.12 -15.04
C LEU A 387 -17.51 -2.94 -16.57
N GLN A 388 -17.56 -1.70 -17.06
CA GLN A 388 -17.49 -1.40 -18.49
C GLN A 388 -16.09 -1.61 -19.08
N SER A 389 -15.04 -1.40 -18.29
CA SER A 389 -13.66 -1.60 -18.72
C SER A 389 -13.16 -3.03 -18.56
N ALA A 390 -13.80 -3.83 -17.70
CA ALA A 390 -13.42 -5.23 -17.47
C ALA A 390 -13.88 -6.17 -18.61
N PRO A 391 -13.13 -7.27 -18.88
CA PRO A 391 -13.57 -8.29 -19.82
C PRO A 391 -14.90 -8.88 -19.37
N ARG A 392 -15.81 -9.08 -20.34
CA ARG A 392 -17.19 -9.52 -20.07
C ARG A 392 -17.28 -10.79 -19.22
N ALA A 393 -16.35 -11.72 -19.40
CA ALA A 393 -16.30 -12.94 -18.60
C ALA A 393 -16.03 -12.64 -17.11
N ALA A 394 -15.04 -11.80 -16.82
CA ALA A 394 -14.72 -11.37 -15.46
C ALA A 394 -15.87 -10.57 -14.84
N ALA A 395 -16.41 -9.57 -15.57
CA ALA A 395 -17.53 -8.76 -15.09
C ALA A 395 -18.76 -9.61 -14.73
N ARG A 396 -19.08 -10.64 -15.52
CA ARG A 396 -20.19 -11.56 -15.23
C ARG A 396 -19.93 -12.41 -13.99
N ALA A 397 -18.72 -12.95 -13.83
CA ALA A 397 -18.35 -13.73 -12.65
C ALA A 397 -18.45 -12.87 -11.37
N TRP A 398 -17.85 -11.68 -11.41
CA TRP A 398 -17.90 -10.72 -10.31
C TRP A 398 -19.33 -10.32 -9.91
N LEU A 399 -20.20 -10.07 -10.90
CA LEU A 399 -21.61 -9.74 -10.64
C LEU A 399 -22.39 -10.91 -10.03
N ALA A 400 -22.11 -12.15 -10.45
CA ALA A 400 -22.70 -13.34 -9.87
C ALA A 400 -22.29 -13.52 -8.39
N ASP A 401 -21.00 -13.38 -8.11
CA ASP A 401 -20.46 -13.46 -6.74
C ASP A 401 -21.01 -12.34 -5.85
N ALA A 402 -21.11 -11.12 -6.39
CA ALA A 402 -21.68 -9.98 -5.69
C ALA A 402 -23.16 -10.18 -5.37
N GLN A 403 -23.93 -10.74 -6.30
CA GLN A 403 -25.33 -11.08 -6.06
C GLN A 403 -25.46 -12.13 -4.95
N ALA A 404 -24.65 -13.19 -4.97
CA ALA A 404 -24.64 -14.21 -3.92
C ALA A 404 -24.29 -13.62 -2.54
N SER A 405 -23.25 -12.79 -2.48
CA SER A 405 -22.82 -12.09 -1.26
C SER A 405 -23.91 -11.15 -0.71
N LEU A 406 -24.56 -10.38 -1.59
CA LEU A 406 -25.64 -9.46 -1.19
C LEU A 406 -26.90 -10.20 -0.73
N LEU A 407 -27.18 -11.37 -1.30
CA LEU A 407 -28.29 -12.23 -0.86
C LEU A 407 -28.04 -12.80 0.54
N ALA A 408 -26.78 -13.12 0.87
CA ALA A 408 -26.39 -13.56 2.21
C ALA A 408 -26.34 -12.41 3.25
N GLY A 409 -26.16 -11.17 2.79
CA GLY A 409 -26.07 -9.99 3.65
C GLY A 409 -27.37 -9.64 4.39
N GLN A 410 -27.22 -9.08 5.59
CA GLN A 410 -28.32 -8.68 6.49
C GLN A 410 -28.82 -7.23 6.28
N ASN A 411 -28.19 -6.43 5.41
CA ASN A 411 -28.61 -5.04 5.18
C ASN A 411 -29.92 -4.98 4.36
N VAL A 412 -31.05 -5.09 5.03
CA VAL A 412 -32.40 -5.07 4.42
C VAL A 412 -32.75 -3.75 3.73
N VAL A 413 -32.13 -2.65 4.11
CA VAL A 413 -32.45 -1.30 3.61
C VAL A 413 -31.86 -1.08 2.22
N LEU A 414 -30.57 -1.39 2.04
CA LEU A 414 -29.88 -1.16 0.76
C LEU A 414 -30.03 -2.33 -0.22
N LYS A 415 -30.31 -3.54 0.27
CA LYS A 415 -30.35 -4.77 -0.52
C LYS A 415 -31.27 -4.70 -1.74
N PRO A 416 -32.54 -4.24 -1.68
CA PRO A 416 -33.39 -4.17 -2.87
C PRO A 416 -32.81 -3.29 -3.97
N ARG A 417 -32.26 -2.12 -3.59
CA ARG A 417 -31.67 -1.18 -4.55
C ARG A 417 -30.38 -1.71 -5.15
N LEU A 418 -29.51 -2.31 -4.34
CA LEU A 418 -28.26 -2.92 -4.80
C LEU A 418 -28.53 -4.14 -5.70
N LEU A 419 -29.53 -4.96 -5.39
CA LEU A 419 -29.95 -6.09 -6.25
C LEU A 419 -30.48 -5.60 -7.59
N ALA A 420 -31.34 -4.58 -7.60
CA ALA A 420 -31.85 -3.99 -8.84
C ALA A 420 -30.71 -3.43 -9.70
N TRP A 421 -29.74 -2.74 -9.09
CA TRP A 421 -28.56 -2.26 -9.80
C TRP A 421 -27.70 -3.40 -10.35
N LEU A 422 -27.42 -4.44 -9.54
CA LEU A 422 -26.64 -5.62 -9.97
C LEU A 422 -27.30 -6.34 -11.16
N GLN A 423 -28.62 -6.50 -11.13
CA GLN A 423 -29.37 -7.09 -12.25
C GLN A 423 -29.23 -6.24 -13.52
N GLY A 424 -29.38 -4.91 -13.40
CA GLY A 424 -29.17 -4.00 -14.52
C GLY A 424 -27.73 -4.06 -15.07
N ALA A 425 -26.73 -4.13 -14.18
CA ALA A 425 -25.34 -4.27 -14.56
C ALA A 425 -25.06 -5.62 -15.26
N ALA A 426 -25.67 -6.71 -14.79
CA ALA A 426 -25.54 -8.03 -15.40
C ALA A 426 -26.11 -8.09 -16.81
N VAL A 427 -27.26 -7.43 -17.06
CA VAL A 427 -27.83 -7.30 -18.41
C VAL A 427 -26.88 -6.51 -19.33
N ARG A 428 -26.28 -5.41 -18.85
CA ARG A 428 -25.29 -4.64 -19.63
C ARG A 428 -24.04 -5.47 -19.94
N ALA A 429 -23.51 -6.21 -18.96
CA ALA A 429 -22.35 -7.09 -19.14
C ALA A 429 -22.65 -8.31 -20.04
N ALA A 430 -23.91 -8.71 -20.18
CA ALA A 430 -24.31 -9.76 -21.12
C ALA A 430 -24.15 -9.33 -22.59
N GLY A 431 -24.30 -8.03 -22.87
CA GLY A 431 -24.22 -7.46 -24.21
C GLY A 431 -25.49 -7.71 -25.05
N PRO A 432 -25.69 -6.95 -26.14
CA PRO A 432 -26.93 -6.96 -26.92
C PRO A 432 -27.22 -8.30 -27.63
N GLY A 433 -26.22 -9.17 -27.79
CA GLY A 433 -26.39 -10.47 -28.45
C GLY A 433 -27.09 -11.55 -27.61
N ALA A 434 -27.09 -11.44 -26.28
CA ALA A 434 -27.66 -12.48 -25.42
C ALA A 434 -29.20 -12.51 -25.43
N ALA A 435 -29.86 -11.37 -25.69
CA ALA A 435 -31.31 -11.27 -25.70
C ALA A 435 -31.96 -11.91 -26.94
N ARG A 436 -31.22 -12.09 -28.04
CA ARG A 436 -31.74 -12.65 -29.31
C ARG A 436 -31.70 -14.18 -29.40
N SER A 437 -31.10 -14.88 -28.43
CA SER A 437 -30.91 -16.34 -28.46
C SER A 437 -31.98 -17.13 -27.68
N LYS A 438 -32.93 -16.46 -27.04
CA LYS A 438 -34.00 -17.09 -26.23
C LYS A 438 -35.41 -16.80 -26.74
N LEU A 439 -35.51 -16.16 -27.90
CA LEU A 439 -36.70 -16.03 -28.74
C LEU A 439 -36.43 -16.82 -30.01
#